data_AF-A4AIC1-F1
#
_entry.id   AF-A4AIC1-F1
#
_cell.length_a   1.000
_cell.length_b   1.000
_cell.length_c   1.000
_cell.angle_alpha   90.00
_cell.angle_beta   90.00
_cell.angle_gamma   90.00
#
_symmetry.space_group_name_H-M   'P 1'
#
loop_
_entity.id
_entity.type
_entity.pdbx_description
1 polymer ?
#
loop_
_entity_poly.entity_id
_entity_poly.type
_entity_poly.pdbx_seq_one_letter_code
_entity_poly.pdbx_strand_id
1 'polypeptide(L)'
;MKRLFIGTLIAFGLGAVSLAAITAITSVARANGTVWGSADGLTPMWPMGVAFTAMWLMALSFALLIVLAIIGLIRDAVVKRRTRIEV
;
A
#
# COMPACT_ATOMS: atom_id res chain seq x y z
N MET A 1 1.12 13.61 13.85
CA MET A 1 1.97 12.55 13.23
C MET A 1 1.40 11.15 13.42
N LYS A 2 1.08 10.69 14.65
CA LYS A 2 0.53 9.34 14.88
C LYS A 2 -0.71 8.99 14.04
N ARG A 3 -1.69 9.90 13.94
CA ARG A 3 -2.92 9.68 13.15
C ARG A 3 -2.66 9.49 11.64
N LEU A 4 -1.78 10.30 11.05
CA LEU A 4 -1.44 10.20 9.62
C LEU A 4 -0.68 8.90 9.33
N PHE A 5 0.26 8.53 10.21
CA PHE A 5 1.00 7.27 10.10
C PHE A 5 0.08 6.04 10.16
N ILE A 6 -0.88 6.03 11.08
CA ILE A 6 -1.88 4.97 11.19
C ILE A 6 -2.76 4.94 9.93
N GLY A 7 -3.19 6.09 9.42
CA GLY A 7 -3.97 6.18 8.18
C GLY A 7 -3.24 5.58 6.97
N THR A 8 -1.97 5.93 6.78
CA THR A 8 -1.14 5.37 5.69
C THR A 8 -0.84 3.89 5.87
N LEU A 9 -0.70 3.43 7.12
CA LEU A 9 -0.54 2.00 7.42
C LEU A 9 -1.81 1.20 7.07
N ILE A 10 -2.99 1.73 7.41
CA ILE A 10 -4.27 1.12 7.06
C ILE A 10 -4.45 1.10 5.53
N ALA A 11 -4.12 2.20 4.84
CA ALA A 11 -4.19 2.27 3.38
C ALA A 11 -3.26 1.24 2.71
N PHE A 12 -2.03 1.08 3.23
CA PHE A 12 -1.12 0.04 2.78
C PHE A 12 -1.70 -1.37 3.01
N GLY A 13 -2.24 -1.63 4.21
CA GLY A 13 -2.86 -2.91 4.56
C GLY A 13 -4.06 -3.24 3.67
N LEU A 14 -4.92 -2.27 3.38
CA LEU A 14 -6.05 -2.42 2.45
C LEU A 14 -5.58 -2.77 1.03
N GLY A 15 -4.49 -2.14 0.57
CA GLY A 15 -3.85 -2.49 -0.70
C GLY A 15 -3.36 -3.94 -0.71
N ALA A 16 -2.66 -4.36 0.34
CA ALA A 16 -2.15 -5.73 0.46
C ALA A 16 -3.27 -6.78 0.49
N VAL A 17 -4.35 -6.53 1.24
CA VAL A 17 -5.53 -7.41 1.31
C VAL A 17 -6.24 -7.49 -0.05
N SER A 18 -6.40 -6.35 -0.73
CA SER A 18 -7.03 -6.30 -2.06
C SER A 18 -6.22 -7.10 -3.07
N LEU A 19 -4.90 -6.95 -3.05
CA LEU A 19 -4.00 -7.69 -3.94
C LEU A 19 -4.05 -9.20 -3.67
N ALA A 20 -4.04 -9.61 -2.39
CA ALA A 20 -4.16 -11.00 -1.96
C ALA A 20 -5.51 -11.62 -2.39
N ALA A 21 -6.61 -10.87 -2.22
CA ALA A 21 -7.93 -11.31 -2.64
C ALA A 21 -7.99 -11.56 -4.16
N ILE A 22 -7.40 -10.67 -4.96
CA ILE A 22 -7.37 -10.84 -6.42
C ILE A 22 -6.49 -12.03 -6.82
N THR A 23 -5.34 -12.22 -6.18
CA THR A 23 -4.49 -13.38 -6.47
C THR A 23 -5.20 -14.69 -6.14
N ALA A 24 -5.95 -14.74 -5.04
CA ALA A 24 -6.75 -15.91 -4.67
C ALA A 24 -7.87 -16.16 -5.69
N ILE A 25 -8.66 -15.13 -6.03
CA ILE A 25 -9.75 -15.25 -6.99
C ILE A 25 -9.23 -15.65 -8.38
N THR A 26 -8.13 -15.04 -8.83
CA THR A 26 -7.52 -15.37 -10.14
C THR A 26 -6.99 -16.80 -10.17
N SER A 27 -6.45 -17.30 -9.06
CA SER A 27 -5.99 -18.69 -8.93
C SER A 27 -7.17 -19.67 -9.01
N VAL A 28 -8.27 -19.38 -8.32
CA VAL A 28 -9.51 -20.19 -8.38
C VAL A 28 -10.13 -20.14 -9.78
N ALA A 29 -10.16 -18.97 -10.41
CA ALA A 29 -10.65 -18.80 -11.78
C ALA A 29 -9.88 -19.67 -12.78
N ARG A 30 -8.54 -19.68 -12.70
CA ARG A 30 -7.69 -20.54 -13.54
C ARG A 30 -7.94 -22.02 -13.28
N ALA A 31 -8.11 -22.42 -12.02
CA ALA A 31 -8.41 -23.82 -11.67
C ALA A 31 -9.74 -24.30 -12.29
N ASN A 32 -10.70 -23.39 -12.47
CA ASN A 32 -11.98 -23.66 -13.13
C ASN A 32 -11.94 -23.48 -14.67
N GLY A 33 -10.76 -23.35 -15.27
CA GLY A 33 -10.59 -23.18 -16.72
C GLY A 33 -10.99 -21.79 -17.24
N THR A 34 -11.30 -20.84 -16.36
CA THR A 34 -11.62 -19.46 -16.74
C THR A 34 -10.35 -18.61 -16.71
N VAL A 35 -9.97 -18.06 -17.86
CA VAL A 35 -8.86 -17.12 -17.97
C VAL A 35 -9.43 -15.71 -17.82
N TRP A 36 -9.01 -14.98 -16.79
CA TRP A 36 -9.40 -13.60 -16.58
C TRP A 36 -8.23 -12.72 -17.05
N GLY A 37 -8.43 -11.92 -18.11
CA GLY A 37 -7.39 -11.05 -18.67
C GLY A 37 -7.02 -11.31 -20.13
N SER A 38 -7.82 -12.06 -20.89
CA SER A 38 -7.69 -12.07 -22.36
C SER A 38 -8.31 -10.78 -22.92
N ALA A 39 -7.61 -10.15 -23.87
CA ALA A 39 -8.04 -8.92 -24.54
C ALA A 39 -9.23 -9.13 -25.50
N ASP A 40 -9.80 -10.34 -25.53
CA ASP A 40 -10.86 -10.75 -26.45
C ASP A 40 -12.25 -10.23 -26.02
N GLY A 41 -12.32 -9.37 -25.00
CA GLY A 41 -13.54 -8.70 -24.51
C GLY A 41 -14.51 -9.59 -23.73
N LEU A 42 -14.42 -10.92 -23.87
CA LEU A 42 -15.29 -11.89 -23.19
C LEU A 42 -14.84 -12.21 -21.75
N THR A 43 -13.60 -11.90 -21.39
CA THR A 43 -13.08 -12.20 -20.05
C THR A 43 -13.07 -10.97 -19.15
N PRO A 44 -13.41 -11.11 -17.86
CA PRO A 44 -13.47 -9.97 -16.94
C PRO A 44 -12.08 -9.35 -16.74
N MET A 45 -11.94 -8.07 -17.12
CA MET A 45 -10.69 -7.31 -17.03
C MET A 45 -10.52 -6.58 -15.68
N TRP A 46 -11.61 -6.44 -14.92
CA TRP A 46 -11.64 -5.75 -13.64
C TRP A 46 -10.60 -6.24 -12.61
N PRO A 47 -10.23 -7.55 -12.52
CA PRO A 47 -9.24 -8.01 -11.54
C PRO A 47 -7.86 -7.40 -11.81
N MET A 48 -7.51 -7.19 -13.08
CA MET A 48 -6.26 -6.55 -13.48
C MET A 48 -6.24 -5.08 -13.06
N GLY A 49 -7.34 -4.36 -13.25
CA GLY A 49 -7.47 -2.97 -12.83
C GLY A 49 -7.38 -2.79 -11.30
N VAL A 50 -8.03 -3.68 -10.54
CA VAL A 50 -7.97 -3.63 -9.07
C VAL A 50 -6.57 -4.04 -8.56
N ALA A 51 -5.90 -5.00 -9.21
CA ALA A 51 -4.54 -5.39 -8.82
C ALA A 51 -3.53 -4.25 -9.07
N PHE A 52 -3.60 -3.62 -10.24
CA PHE A 52 -2.74 -2.47 -10.56
C PHE A 52 -2.96 -1.31 -9.59
N THR A 53 -4.21 -0.93 -9.35
CA THR A 53 -4.53 0.16 -8.42
C THR A 53 -4.11 -0.17 -6.98
N ALA A 54 -4.26 -1.42 -6.54
CA ALA A 54 -3.75 -1.87 -5.25
C ALA A 54 -2.22 -1.75 -5.15
N MET A 55 -1.47 -2.15 -6.19
CA MET A 55 -0.01 -1.99 -6.22
C MET A 55 0.41 -0.51 -6.12
N TRP A 56 -0.26 0.37 -6.88
CA TRP A 56 -0.01 1.81 -6.83
C TRP A 56 -0.32 2.40 -5.45
N LEU A 57 -1.45 2.01 -4.85
CA LEU A 57 -1.85 2.45 -3.52
C LEU A 57 -0.82 2.02 -2.46
N MET A 58 -0.33 0.78 -2.55
CA MET A 58 0.72 0.28 -1.66
C MET A 58 2.02 1.06 -1.84
N ALA A 59 2.47 1.30 -3.07
CA ALA A 59 3.69 2.05 -3.36
C ALA A 59 3.63 3.48 -2.82
N LEU A 60 2.51 4.19 -3.05
CA LEU A 60 2.28 5.54 -2.53
C LEU A 60 2.21 5.58 -1.01
N SER A 61 1.50 4.62 -0.40
CA SER A 61 1.39 4.51 1.05
C SER A 61 2.76 4.24 1.69
N PHE A 62 3.58 3.41 1.06
CA PHE A 62 4.94 3.13 1.51
C PHE A 62 5.85 4.35 1.43
N ALA A 63 5.80 5.09 0.31
CA ALA A 63 6.52 6.36 0.17
C ALA A 63 6.13 7.36 1.25
N LEU A 64 4.83 7.50 1.55
CA LEU A 64 4.33 8.35 2.62
C LEU A 64 4.81 7.93 4.01
N LEU A 65 4.84 6.62 4.29
CA LEU A 65 5.37 6.09 5.55
C LEU A 65 6.85 6.45 5.73
N ILE A 66 7.65 6.34 4.67
CA ILE A 66 9.07 6.76 4.68
C ILE A 66 9.20 8.25 4.99
N VAL A 67 8.44 9.09 4.29
CA VAL A 67 8.48 10.55 4.50
C VAL A 67 8.10 10.90 5.93
N LEU A 68 7.02 10.30 6.47
CA LEU A 68 6.61 10.53 7.85
C LEU A 68 7.65 10.04 8.86
N ALA A 69 8.33 8.93 8.59
CA ALA A 69 9.41 8.42 9.43
C ALA A 69 10.62 9.37 9.44
N ILE A 70 11.03 9.90 8.28
CA ILE A 70 12.11 10.89 8.17
C ILE A 70 11.77 12.16 8.93
N ILE A 71 10.55 12.70 8.76
CA ILE A 71 10.10 13.89 9.49
C ILE A 71 10.09 13.63 11.00
N GLY A 72 9.67 12.42 11.43
CA GLY A 72 9.73 11.98 12.82
C GLY A 72 11.14 12.00 13.39
N LEU A 73 12.10 11.40 12.68
CA LEU A 73 13.51 11.36 13.06
C LEU A 73 14.13 12.76 13.13
N ILE A 74 13.85 13.63 12.16
CA ILE A 74 14.35 15.02 12.17
C ILE A 74 13.79 15.76 13.38
N ARG A 75 12.49 15.63 13.66
CA ARG A 75 11.87 16.26 14.83
C ARG A 75 12.51 15.77 16.13
N ASP A 76 12.73 14.47 16.26
CA ASP A 76 13.35 13.90 17.46
C ASP A 76 14.80 14.37 17.63
N ALA A 77 15.57 14.41 16.55
CA ALA A 77 16.93 14.94 16.54
C ALA A 77 17.00 16.42 16.94
N VAL A 78 16.07 17.25 16.44
CA VAL A 78 15.99 18.68 16.79
C VAL A 78 15.61 18.88 18.26
N VAL A 79 14.63 18.13 18.76
CA VAL A 79 14.22 18.19 20.18
C VAL A 79 15.39 17.81 21.09
N LYS A 80 16.06 16.70 20.78
CA LYS A 80 17.22 16.22 21.53
C LYS A 80 18.40 17.20 21.51
N ARG A 81 18.57 17.95 20.43
CA ARG A 81 19.60 18.98 20.30
C ARG A 81 19.30 20.20 21.18
N ARG A 82 18.04 20.64 21.27
CA ARG A 82 17.63 21.75 22.16
C ARG A 82 17.83 21.42 23.63
N THR A 83 17.41 20.24 24.08
CA THR A 83 17.55 19.81 25.48
C THR A 83 19.00 19.68 25.94
N ARG A 84 19.96 19.55 25.01
CA ARG A 84 21.40 19.45 25.33
C ARG A 84 22.10 20.79 25.46
N ILE A 85 21.45 21.89 25.05
CA ILE A 85 22.00 23.25 25.08
C ILE A 85 21.49 24.00 26.33
N GLU A 86 20.39 23.54 26.93
CA GLU A 86 19.79 24.10 28.15
C GLU A 86 20.33 23.48 29.46
N VAL A 87 21.28 22.53 29.38
CA VAL A 87 22.01 21.93 30.52
C VAL A 87 23.45 22.43 30.50
#